data_AF-A0A813EYX7-F1
#
_entry.id   AF-A0A813EYX7-F1
#
_cell.length_a   1.000
_cell.length_b   1.000
_cell.length_c   1.000
_cell.angle_alpha   90.00
_cell.angle_beta   90.00
_cell.angle_gamma   90.00
#
_symmetry.space_group_name_H-M   'P 1'
#
loop_
_entity.id
_entity.type
_entity.pdbx_description
1 polymer ?
#
loop_
_entity_poly.entity_id
_entity_poly.type
_entity_poly.pdbx_seq_one_letter_code
_entity_poly.pdbx_strand_id
1 'polypeptide(L)'
;MHEAGPLKTIVETLGFQHLDLEVTTPRVAIFRDALVDLFEMELGDDRFSSKARSGWRSILNYVGGAYIYVRRECAGRLQIIASSWRTANNKKKDIMDVDGEEGVDEVAGVVEGAVEQDVQAEAQGKGRAGSKQSRASGE
;
A
#
# COMPACT_ATOMS: atom_id res chain seq x y z
N MET A 1 -29.92 -12.39 17.64
CA MET A 1 -29.24 -11.36 16.82
C MET A 1 -27.78 -11.41 17.22
N HIS A 2 -26.86 -11.76 16.32
CA HIS A 2 -25.43 -11.81 16.65
C HIS A 2 -24.90 -10.37 16.76
N GLU A 3 -24.19 -10.08 17.86
CA GLU A 3 -23.53 -8.79 18.10
C GLU A 3 -22.47 -8.53 17.01
N ALA A 4 -22.63 -7.44 16.25
CA ALA A 4 -21.65 -7.04 15.22
C ALA A 4 -20.38 -6.37 15.81
N GLY A 5 -20.40 -6.07 17.12
CA GLY A 5 -19.32 -5.38 17.83
C GLY A 5 -17.95 -6.05 17.71
N PRO A 6 -17.81 -7.36 17.96
CA PRO A 6 -16.51 -8.04 17.91
C PRO A 6 -15.88 -8.04 16.51
N LEU A 7 -16.69 -8.27 15.46
CA LEU A 7 -16.20 -8.29 14.08
C LEU A 7 -15.70 -6.91 13.67
N LYS A 8 -16.44 -5.85 14.02
CA LYS A 8 -16.02 -4.48 13.73
C LYS A 8 -14.66 -4.17 14.36
N THR A 9 -14.50 -4.42 15.66
CA THR A 9 -13.24 -4.14 16.36
C THR A 9 -12.06 -4.89 15.74
N ILE A 10 -12.25 -6.16 15.38
CA ILE A 10 -11.20 -6.97 14.75
C ILE A 10 -10.81 -6.37 13.41
N VAL A 11 -11.78 -6.07 12.55
CA VAL A 11 -11.52 -5.56 11.19
C VAL A 11 -10.93 -4.16 11.22
N GLU A 12 -11.36 -3.29 12.14
CA GLU A 12 -10.75 -1.97 12.33
C GLU A 12 -9.31 -2.07 12.82
N THR A 13 -9.03 -2.96 13.78
CA THR A 13 -7.66 -3.21 14.28
C THR A 13 -6.75 -3.71 13.16
N LEU A 14 -7.24 -4.66 12.36
CA LEU A 14 -6.54 -5.19 11.20
C LEU A 14 -6.31 -4.10 10.13
N GLY A 15 -7.30 -3.25 9.86
CA GLY A 15 -7.15 -2.12 8.94
C GLY A 15 -6.12 -1.10 9.43
N PHE A 16 -6.06 -0.85 10.74
CA PHE A 16 -5.02 -0.01 11.35
C PHE A 16 -3.61 -0.61 11.24
N GLN A 17 -3.48 -1.93 11.39
CA GLN A 17 -2.19 -2.61 11.23
C GLN A 17 -1.65 -2.51 9.80
N HIS A 18 -2.53 -2.36 8.80
CA HIS A 18 -2.18 -2.28 7.38
C HIS A 18 -2.25 -0.83 6.85
N LEU A 19 -2.12 0.17 7.72
CA LEU A 19 -2.28 1.58 7.35
C LEU A 19 -1.19 2.08 6.38
N ASP A 20 -0.01 1.47 6.42
CA ASP A 20 1.13 1.71 5.54
C ASP A 20 0.99 1.02 4.18
N LEU A 21 0.10 0.03 4.06
CA LEU A 21 -0.17 -0.69 2.84
C LEU A 21 -1.29 -0.03 2.03
N GLU A 22 -1.03 0.13 0.73
CA GLU A 22 -2.03 0.62 -0.19
C GLU A 22 -3.07 -0.46 -0.51
N VAL A 23 -4.20 -0.40 0.19
CA VAL A 23 -5.37 -1.23 -0.06
C VAL A 23 -6.34 -0.46 -0.95
N THR A 24 -6.64 -1.02 -2.12
CA THR A 24 -7.54 -0.43 -3.12
C THR A 24 -8.61 -1.42 -3.53
N THR A 25 -9.75 -0.92 -4.02
CA THR A 25 -10.85 -1.75 -4.52
C THR A 25 -10.42 -2.84 -5.51
N PRO A 26 -9.59 -2.57 -6.55
CA PRO A 26 -9.15 -3.63 -7.45
C PRO A 26 -8.27 -4.69 -6.77
N ARG A 27 -7.40 -4.31 -5.82
CA ARG A 27 -6.59 -5.27 -5.06
C ARG A 27 -7.47 -6.18 -4.20
N VAL A 28 -8.48 -5.63 -3.55
CA VAL A 28 -9.47 -6.39 -2.76
C VAL A 28 -10.23 -7.38 -3.64
N ALA A 29 -10.65 -6.97 -4.84
CA ALA A 29 -11.37 -7.83 -5.77
C ALA A 29 -10.54 -9.05 -6.19
N ILE A 30 -9.28 -8.82 -6.61
CA ILE A 30 -8.36 -9.89 -7.02
C ILE A 30 -8.12 -10.87 -5.86
N PHE A 31 -7.85 -10.35 -4.66
CA PHE A 31 -7.61 -11.19 -3.48
C PHE A 31 -8.83 -12.00 -3.08
N ARG A 32 -10.02 -11.39 -3.10
CA ARG A 32 -11.29 -12.07 -2.83
C ARG A 32 -11.51 -13.21 -3.81
N ASP A 33 -11.37 -12.93 -5.11
CA ASP A 33 -11.66 -13.91 -6.14
C ASP A 33 -10.67 -15.08 -6.05
N ALA A 34 -9.37 -14.80 -5.85
CA ALA A 34 -8.36 -15.84 -5.63
C ALA A 34 -8.67 -16.74 -4.41
N LEU A 35 -9.12 -16.17 -3.28
CA LEU A 35 -9.49 -16.97 -2.11
C LEU A 35 -10.74 -17.81 -2.35
N VAL A 36 -11.75 -17.25 -3.02
CA VAL A 36 -12.99 -17.96 -3.33
C VAL A 36 -12.73 -19.09 -4.33
N ASP A 37 -11.88 -18.86 -5.32
CA ASP A 37 -11.46 -19.85 -6.30
C ASP A 37 -10.64 -20.98 -5.64
N LEU A 38 -9.77 -20.63 -4.69
CA LEU A 38 -9.04 -21.62 -3.88
C LEU A 38 -10.01 -22.48 -3.06
N PHE A 39 -11.02 -21.90 -2.43
CA PHE A 39 -12.02 -22.68 -1.71
C PHE A 39 -12.81 -23.60 -2.63
N GLU A 40 -13.18 -23.12 -3.81
CA GLU A 40 -13.87 -23.93 -4.81
C GLU A 40 -13.03 -25.12 -5.28
N MET A 41 -11.74 -24.90 -5.53
CA MET A 41 -10.79 -25.95 -5.92
C MET A 41 -10.59 -27.01 -4.83
N GLU A 42 -10.43 -26.59 -3.57
CA GLU A 42 -10.06 -27.48 -2.46
C GLU A 42 -11.28 -28.21 -1.84
N LEU A 43 -12.43 -27.54 -1.74
CA LEU A 43 -13.63 -28.11 -1.12
C LEU A 43 -14.53 -28.83 -2.15
N GLY A 44 -14.44 -28.46 -3.43
CA GLY A 44 -15.32 -28.94 -4.49
C GLY A 44 -16.77 -28.48 -4.34
N ASP A 45 -17.56 -28.71 -5.38
CA ASP A 45 -18.95 -28.24 -5.47
C ASP A 45 -19.89 -28.84 -4.40
N ASP A 46 -19.58 -30.05 -3.93
CA ASP A 46 -20.40 -30.77 -2.94
C ASP A 46 -20.34 -30.13 -1.54
N ARG A 47 -19.22 -29.47 -1.19
CA ARG A 47 -19.01 -28.83 0.12
C ARG A 47 -19.10 -27.30 0.02
N PHE A 48 -18.64 -26.73 -1.09
CA PHE A 48 -18.64 -25.28 -1.32
C PHE A 48 -19.88 -24.83 -2.08
N SER A 49 -21.03 -24.90 -1.41
CA SER A 49 -22.31 -24.49 -1.99
C SER A 49 -22.30 -23.04 -2.51
N SER A 50 -23.18 -22.72 -3.47
CA SER A 50 -23.31 -21.35 -4.01
C SER A 50 -23.61 -20.31 -2.92
N LYS A 51 -24.34 -20.72 -1.86
CA LYS A 51 -24.60 -19.88 -0.69
C LYS A 51 -23.34 -19.58 0.09
N ALA A 52 -22.45 -20.57 0.27
CA ALA A 52 -21.14 -20.36 0.89
C ALA A 52 -20.28 -19.41 0.05
N ARG A 53 -20.25 -19.60 -1.28
CA ARG A 53 -19.54 -18.71 -2.22
C ARG A 53 -20.00 -17.25 -2.08
N SER A 54 -21.32 -17.02 -2.06
CA SER A 54 -21.89 -15.69 -1.87
C SER A 54 -21.60 -15.10 -0.48
N GLY A 55 -21.62 -15.93 0.56
CA GLY A 55 -21.30 -15.53 1.93
C GLY A 55 -19.85 -15.06 2.07
N TRP A 56 -18.91 -15.84 1.57
CA TRP A 56 -17.48 -15.50 1.58
C TRP A 56 -17.19 -14.22 0.79
N ARG A 57 -17.77 -14.06 -0.40
CA ARG A 57 -17.64 -12.80 -1.15
C ARG A 57 -18.15 -11.59 -0.37
N SER A 58 -19.26 -11.74 0.34
CA SER A 58 -19.85 -10.65 1.14
C SER A 58 -18.97 -10.28 2.33
N ILE A 59 -18.43 -11.27 3.05
CA ILE A 59 -17.51 -11.06 4.18
C ILE A 59 -16.23 -10.37 3.70
N LEU A 60 -15.61 -10.88 2.63
CA LEU A 60 -14.37 -10.33 2.10
C LEU A 60 -14.55 -8.91 1.54
N ASN A 61 -15.70 -8.62 0.92
CA ASN A 61 -16.06 -7.26 0.51
C ASN A 61 -16.21 -6.31 1.71
N TYR A 62 -16.84 -6.76 2.80
CA TYR A 62 -16.96 -5.96 4.03
C TYR A 62 -15.59 -5.67 4.63
N VAL A 63 -14.72 -6.68 4.76
CA VAL A 63 -13.36 -6.52 5.30
C VAL A 63 -12.54 -5.55 4.44
N GLY A 64 -12.54 -5.74 3.12
CA GLY A 64 -11.82 -4.84 2.21
C GLY A 64 -12.34 -3.40 2.24
N GLY A 65 -13.67 -3.23 2.31
CA GLY A 65 -14.28 -1.90 2.46
C GLY A 65 -13.89 -1.21 3.77
N ALA A 66 -13.84 -1.96 4.87
CA ALA A 66 -13.42 -1.44 6.16
C ALA A 66 -11.94 -1.02 6.19
N TYR A 67 -11.04 -1.76 5.53
CA TYR A 67 -9.63 -1.37 5.38
C TYR A 67 -9.49 -0.04 4.62
N ILE A 68 -10.20 0.10 3.50
CA ILE A 68 -10.21 1.33 2.71
C ILE A 68 -10.74 2.50 3.55
N TYR A 69 -11.81 2.27 4.32
CA TYR A 69 -12.39 3.26 5.23
C TYR A 69 -11.40 3.71 6.31
N VAL A 70 -10.77 2.77 7.01
CA VAL A 70 -9.79 3.05 8.07
C VAL A 70 -8.59 3.82 7.52
N ARG A 71 -8.06 3.43 6.36
CA ARG A 71 -6.95 4.16 5.73
C ARG A 71 -7.34 5.62 5.43
N ARG A 72 -8.52 5.85 4.85
CA ARG A 72 -9.00 7.21 4.53
C ARG A 72 -9.15 8.06 5.79
N GLU A 73 -9.80 7.51 6.81
CA GLU A 73 -10.22 8.27 7.98
C GLU A 73 -9.07 8.44 8.99
N CYS A 74 -8.28 7.40 9.19
CA CYS A 74 -7.23 7.38 10.20
C CYS A 74 -5.93 8.03 9.70
N ALA A 75 -5.57 7.89 8.42
CA ALA A 75 -4.38 8.57 7.89
C ALA A 75 -4.51 10.10 7.98
N GLY A 76 -5.68 10.65 7.62
CA GLY A 76 -5.94 12.09 7.76
C GLY A 76 -5.86 12.56 9.22
N ARG A 77 -6.46 11.80 10.14
CA ARG A 77 -6.40 12.12 11.58
C ARG A 77 -4.98 12.04 12.14
N LEU A 78 -4.19 11.05 11.74
CA LEU A 78 -2.79 10.92 12.17
C LEU A 78 -1.93 12.08 11.68
N GLN A 79 -2.13 12.57 10.45
CA GLN A 79 -1.44 13.76 9.94
C GLN A 79 -1.80 15.03 10.74
N ILE A 80 -3.07 15.21 11.08
CA ILE A 80 -3.53 16.33 11.92
C ILE A 80 -2.90 16.25 13.31
N ILE A 81 -2.88 15.06 13.93
CA ILE A 81 -2.25 14.88 15.25
C ILE A 81 -0.75 15.16 15.17
N ALA A 82 -0.05 14.64 14.16
CA ALA A 82 1.38 14.87 13.97
C ALA A 82 1.72 16.36 13.78
N SER A 83 0.94 17.07 12.95
CA SER A 83 1.12 18.52 12.72
C SER A 83 0.80 19.35 13.97
N SER A 84 -0.26 18.99 14.71
CA SER A 84 -0.65 19.65 15.96
C SER A 84 0.39 19.44 17.06
N TRP A 85 0.95 18.24 17.16
CA TRP A 85 2.00 17.90 18.11
C TRP A 85 3.30 18.67 17.81
N ARG A 86 3.70 18.74 16.54
CA ARG A 86 4.86 19.55 16.12
C ARG A 86 4.66 21.03 16.45
N THR A 87 3.48 21.57 16.17
CA THR A 87 3.14 22.97 16.47
C THR A 87 3.17 23.24 17.99
N ALA A 88 2.59 22.34 18.80
CA ALA A 88 2.58 22.47 20.25
C ALA A 88 3.99 22.45 20.85
N ASN A 89 4.89 21.63 20.31
CA ASN A 89 6.28 21.54 20.78
C ASN A 89 7.17 22.67 20.25
N ASN A 90 6.86 23.25 19.09
CA ASN A 90 7.62 24.38 18.54
C ASN A 90 7.29 25.73 19.21
N LYS A 91 6.11 25.88 19.84
CA LYS A 91 5.73 27.09 20.59
C LYS A 91 6.63 27.42 21.78
N LYS A 92 7.50 26.51 22.22
CA LYS A 92 8.48 26.78 23.27
C LYS A 92 9.72 27.52 22.76
N LYS A 93 9.97 27.54 21.45
CA LYS A 93 11.05 28.34 20.85
C LYS A 93 10.61 29.78 20.56
N ASP A 94 9.40 29.98 20.04
CA ASP A 94 8.96 31.32 19.59
C ASP A 94 8.52 32.28 20.71
N ILE A 95 8.37 31.83 21.97
CA ILE A 95 8.03 32.72 23.11
C ILE A 95 9.28 33.42 23.69
N MET A 96 10.49 33.07 23.23
CA MET A 96 11.74 33.72 23.65
C MET A 96 12.33 34.71 22.63
N ASP A 97 11.77 34.83 21.42
CA ASP A 97 12.32 35.69 20.37
C ASP A 97 11.33 36.81 19.98
N VAL A 98 10.98 37.65 20.94
CA VAL A 98 10.45 39.00 20.67
C VAL A 98 11.43 40.02 21.25
N ASP A 99 12.57 40.15 20.58
CA ASP A 99 13.18 41.45 20.26
C ASP A 99 14.38 41.24 19.33
N GLY A 100 14.28 41.78 18.10
CA GLY A 100 15.45 42.16 17.30
C GLY A 100 15.82 41.29 16.11
N GLU A 101 15.66 41.91 14.93
CA GLU A 101 16.45 41.77 13.70
C GLU A 101 15.96 40.82 12.59
N GLU A 102 15.76 41.44 11.42
CA GLU A 102 15.61 40.84 10.11
C GLU A 102 16.87 40.03 9.73
N GLY A 103 16.69 38.80 9.26
CA GLY A 103 17.74 37.98 8.70
C GLY A 103 17.17 36.97 7.70
N VAL A 104 17.49 37.17 6.43
CA VAL A 104 17.11 36.34 5.29
C VAL A 104 18.00 35.08 5.20
N ASP A 105 17.36 33.96 4.83
CA ASP A 105 17.88 32.70 4.27
C ASP A 105 18.85 31.81 5.08
N GLU A 106 18.41 30.57 5.34
CA GLU A 106 19.04 29.41 4.69
C GLU A 106 18.12 28.18 4.68
N VAL A 107 17.74 27.75 3.48
CA VAL A 107 17.11 26.46 3.20
C VAL A 107 18.18 25.39 3.26
N ALA A 108 18.31 24.69 4.39
CA ALA A 108 19.10 23.46 4.49
C ALA A 108 18.18 22.24 4.51
N GLY A 109 17.85 21.76 3.31
CA GLY A 109 17.42 20.38 3.12
C GLY A 109 18.63 19.45 3.24
N VAL A 110 18.63 18.55 4.22
CA VAL A 110 19.32 17.25 4.10
C VAL A 110 18.34 16.19 4.56
N VAL A 111 17.73 15.57 3.55
CA VAL A 111 17.11 14.25 3.64
C VAL A 111 18.27 13.26 3.57
N GLU A 112 18.53 12.51 4.63
CA GLU A 112 19.37 11.30 4.56
C GLU A 112 18.51 10.08 4.86
N GLY A 113 17.79 9.64 3.83
CA GLY A 113 17.32 8.28 3.68
C GLY A 113 18.23 7.60 2.67
N ALA A 114 19.17 6.79 3.16
CA ALA A 114 20.03 5.98 2.32
C ALA A 114 19.24 4.82 1.72
N VAL A 115 18.84 4.95 0.45
CA VAL A 115 18.64 3.83 -0.46
C VAL A 115 19.17 4.26 -1.83
N GLU A 116 20.35 3.77 -2.22
CA GLU A 116 20.72 3.66 -3.63
C GLU A 116 20.91 2.19 -3.98
N GLN A 117 20.08 1.77 -4.94
CA GLN A 117 20.26 0.58 -5.74
C GLN A 117 21.43 0.81 -6.68
N ASP A 118 22.41 -0.08 -6.61
CA ASP A 118 23.50 -0.15 -7.57
C ASP A 118 23.05 -1.02 -8.75
N VAL A 119 22.76 -0.39 -9.88
CA VAL A 119 22.67 -1.04 -11.20
C VAL A 119 23.39 -0.16 -12.21
N GLN A 120 24.62 -0.50 -12.56
CA GLN A 120 25.02 -0.50 -13.97
C GLN A 120 26.21 -1.43 -14.30
N ALA A 121 26.15 -1.88 -15.54
CA ALA A 121 26.94 -2.90 -16.20
C ALA A 121 28.44 -2.56 -16.37
N GLU A 122 29.29 -3.60 -16.42
CA GLU A 122 29.97 -4.05 -17.64
C GLU A 122 30.94 -5.20 -17.32
N ALA A 123 30.77 -6.35 -17.98
CA ALA A 123 31.88 -7.27 -18.26
C ALA A 123 31.57 -8.10 -19.51
N GLN A 124 32.34 -7.81 -20.55
CA GLN A 124 32.42 -8.51 -21.83
C GLN A 124 32.70 -10.01 -21.65
N GLY A 125 32.08 -10.86 -22.48
CA GLY A 125 32.44 -12.27 -22.54
C GLY A 125 31.65 -13.11 -23.56
N LYS A 126 32.08 -13.05 -24.83
CA LYS A 126 31.95 -14.08 -25.88
C LYS A 126 30.61 -14.82 -26.04
N GLY A 127 29.89 -14.47 -27.11
CA GLY A 127 28.97 -15.41 -27.76
C GLY A 127 28.26 -14.78 -28.95
N ARG A 128 28.68 -15.08 -30.18
CA ARG A 128 27.84 -14.83 -31.36
C ARG A 128 27.94 -15.98 -32.35
N ALA A 129 26.89 -16.80 -32.30
CA ALA A 129 26.53 -17.80 -33.29
C ALA A 129 26.14 -17.15 -34.64
N GLY A 130 26.16 -17.98 -35.69
CA GLY A 130 25.91 -17.60 -37.06
C GLY A 130 24.46 -17.28 -37.45
N SER A 131 24.23 -17.46 -38.76
CA SER A 131 23.06 -17.15 -39.59
C SER A 131 23.02 -15.73 -40.17
N LYS A 132 23.50 -15.61 -41.41
CA LYS A 132 23.02 -14.62 -42.39
C LYS A 132 22.15 -15.38 -43.38
N GLN A 133 20.85 -15.15 -43.32
CA GLN A 133 19.90 -15.43 -44.38
C GLN A 133 19.58 -14.10 -45.04
N SER A 134 20.01 -13.91 -46.29
CA SER A 134 19.57 -12.81 -47.15
C SER A 134 19.06 -13.40 -48.45
N ARG A 135 17.76 -13.20 -48.70
CA ARG A 135 17.10 -13.35 -50.00
C ARG A 135 17.75 -12.41 -51.01
N ALA A 136 17.99 -12.90 -52.21
CA ALA A 136 18.03 -12.10 -53.43
C ALA A 136 17.35 -12.90 -54.54
N SER A 137 16.26 -12.34 -55.09
CA SER A 137 15.72 -12.69 -56.40
C SER A 137 16.49 -11.92 -57.46
N GLY A 138 16.74 -12.53 -58.61
CA GLY A 138 17.22 -11.85 -59.82
C GLY A 138 17.87 -12.80 -60.81
N GLU A 139 17.09 -13.13 -61.85
CA GLU A 139 17.43 -13.78 -63.13
C GLU A 139 17.76 -15.28 -63.19
#